data_AF-A0AAV2YR15-F1
#
_entry.id   AF-A0AAV2YR15-F1
#
_cell.length_a   1.000
_cell.length_b   1.000
_cell.length_c   1.000
_cell.angle_alpha   90.00
_cell.angle_beta   90.00
_cell.angle_gamma   90.00
#
_symmetry.space_group_name_H-M   'P 1'
#
loop_
_entity.id
_entity.type
_entity.pdbx_description
1 polymer ?
#
loop_
_entity_poly.entity_id
_entity_poly.type
_entity_poly.pdbx_seq_one_letter_code
_entity_poly.pdbx_strand_id
1 'polypeptide(L)'
;MGFLTGRALCVAQQSKHLKLWKIRYFMLTRNELLYTKKSGNRVREGIKLSHDLQVIEDQNHVVHPGNFVIELRYRNDRRIYLSAATEQDRALWVTELRAAQSEAVENDGVSASGSMLMGGSGSSASSGFMRHHSESFLSAITLPITRRHHGRRKRVSKERKEERKRQRLPRMKKSFSEIWLQDMLPLPSKHDSPLVESLCFAGIPKELRGRVWSWVLGNKLQINEDLFKICKTRAQAVQMEMSLKKEVDNSTSLMTETTPTTALESSASDRSSVSSDSVWPLKAASSSSNDLTGVPPVPLRADFLHDAVGVAERLVTPAERSIRLVSIDMPRTFGHHPLFQAGADGTERTTEVLEAYICYRPDLGYVQGMSYLAATLCFHMDSFTAFKALVSLMSTSLLFDVFRMEEKRTFHYIAVYNQVIEYELPRLHAHFENLGIDAQMYAVDWALTLFTRSLPLNIALRLWDCYVYLGTPFFFQAAVGLLLLYEEALLCLDAEDVIRFLHNFPKSISATELFDAIDAVALSCQEINELLAGGTVAAWTPDSAREVEVKYPDAYE
;
A
#
# COMPACT_ATOMS: atom_id res chain seq x y z
N MET A 1 -59.48 1.06 -3.25
CA MET A 1 -58.83 0.74 -1.96
C MET A 1 -57.81 -0.35 -2.22
N GLY A 2 -56.60 -0.17 -1.70
CA GLY A 2 -55.45 -1.02 -1.93
C GLY A 2 -54.19 -0.20 -1.65
N PHE A 3 -54.11 0.34 -0.42
CA PHE A 3 -52.92 1.00 0.09
C PHE A 3 -51.80 -0.06 0.18
N LEU A 4 -50.84 -0.01 -0.73
CA LEU A 4 -49.57 -0.70 -0.56
C LEU A 4 -48.56 0.33 -0.03
N THR A 5 -48.45 0.30 1.30
CA THR A 5 -47.27 0.64 2.11
C THR A 5 -46.50 1.92 1.76
N GLY A 6 -46.91 3.00 2.42
CA GLY A 6 -46.11 4.22 2.53
C GLY A 6 -44.81 3.99 3.30
N ARG A 7 -43.70 3.86 2.57
CA ARG A 7 -42.35 4.07 3.11
C ARG A 7 -41.79 5.35 2.52
N ALA A 8 -41.84 6.42 3.30
CA ALA A 8 -41.23 7.69 2.95
C ALA A 8 -39.70 7.56 3.11
N LEU A 9 -38.97 7.52 1.99
CA LEU A 9 -37.51 7.52 2.01
C LEU A 9 -36.97 8.95 1.96
N CYS A 10 -36.07 9.29 2.89
CA CYS A 10 -35.31 10.53 2.85
C CYS A 10 -34.12 10.35 1.91
N VAL A 11 -34.30 10.71 0.64
CA VAL A 11 -33.28 10.49 -0.38
C VAL A 11 -32.69 11.80 -0.83
N ALA A 12 -31.38 11.85 -0.88
CA ALA A 12 -30.66 13.01 -1.34
C ALA A 12 -30.42 12.96 -2.87
N GLN A 13 -30.77 14.02 -3.60
CA GLN A 13 -30.42 14.17 -5.03
C GLN A 13 -29.20 15.07 -5.19
N GLN A 14 -28.16 14.62 -5.90
CA GLN A 14 -26.99 15.45 -6.21
C GLN A 14 -27.34 16.55 -7.21
N SER A 15 -27.12 17.81 -6.84
CA SER A 15 -27.32 18.95 -7.73
C SER A 15 -26.22 19.05 -8.79
N LYS A 16 -26.59 19.10 -10.09
CA LYS A 16 -25.69 19.26 -11.25
C LYS A 16 -24.67 20.41 -11.13
N HIS A 17 -24.95 21.43 -10.31
CA HIS A 17 -24.14 22.64 -10.21
C HIS A 17 -23.44 22.85 -8.87
N LEU A 18 -23.76 22.07 -7.84
CA LEU A 18 -23.30 22.34 -6.48
C LEU A 18 -22.75 21.12 -5.73
N LYS A 19 -22.81 19.90 -6.29
CA LYS A 19 -22.46 18.65 -5.60
C LYS A 19 -23.10 18.50 -4.19
N LEU A 20 -24.18 19.23 -3.91
CA LEU A 20 -24.93 19.18 -2.65
C LEU A 20 -26.09 18.19 -2.75
N TRP A 21 -26.21 17.37 -1.72
CA TRP A 21 -27.25 16.37 -1.47
C TRP A 21 -28.54 17.05 -0.96
N LYS A 22 -29.66 16.93 -1.68
CA LYS A 22 -30.95 17.56 -1.29
C LYS A 22 -31.99 16.52 -0.89
N ILE A 23 -32.52 16.61 0.33
CA ILE A 23 -33.59 15.73 0.84
C ILE A 23 -34.85 15.83 -0.04
N ARG A 24 -35.34 14.67 -0.49
CA ARG A 24 -36.56 14.44 -1.27
C ARG A 24 -37.24 13.18 -0.76
N TYR A 25 -38.56 13.13 -0.85
CA TYR A 25 -39.34 11.94 -0.52
C TYR A 25 -39.81 11.26 -1.78
N PHE A 26 -39.51 9.97 -1.92
CA PHE A 26 -39.87 9.19 -3.10
C PHE A 26 -40.98 8.19 -2.78
N MET A 27 -41.82 7.93 -3.77
CA MET A 27 -42.89 6.94 -3.73
C MET A 27 -42.88 6.18 -5.03
N LEU A 28 -42.76 4.85 -4.94
CA LEU A 28 -42.82 3.97 -6.09
C LEU A 28 -44.29 3.70 -6.44
N THR A 29 -44.64 3.92 -7.69
CA THR A 29 -45.91 3.48 -8.28
C THR A 29 -45.61 2.45 -9.37
N ARG A 30 -46.64 1.79 -9.91
CA ARG A 30 -46.46 0.67 -10.86
C ARG A 30 -45.49 0.96 -12.02
N ASN A 31 -45.53 2.17 -12.59
CA ASN A 31 -44.71 2.51 -13.77
C ASN A 31 -43.84 3.76 -13.56
N GLU A 32 -43.93 4.42 -12.40
CA GLU A 32 -43.24 5.69 -12.15
C GLU A 32 -42.74 5.80 -10.71
N LEU A 33 -41.55 6.35 -10.54
CA LEU A 33 -41.01 6.78 -9.25
C LEU A 33 -41.30 8.28 -9.06
N LEU A 34 -42.23 8.59 -8.17
CA LEU A 34 -42.69 9.95 -7.90
C LEU A 34 -41.88 10.57 -6.76
N TYR A 35 -41.59 11.88 -6.81
CA TYR A 35 -40.93 12.56 -5.68
C TYR A 35 -41.58 13.89 -5.25
N THR A 36 -41.41 14.21 -3.96
CA THR A 36 -41.88 15.44 -3.32
C THR A 36 -40.76 16.16 -2.55
N LYS A 37 -40.89 17.48 -2.39
CA LYS A 37 -39.90 18.33 -1.67
C LYS A 37 -40.18 18.48 -0.18
N LYS A 38 -41.40 18.19 0.27
CA LYS A 38 -41.86 18.22 1.67
C LYS A 38 -42.80 17.04 1.87
N SER A 39 -42.65 16.32 2.98
CA SER A 39 -43.57 15.26 3.37
C SER A 39 -45.02 15.79 3.31
N GLY A 40 -45.89 15.12 2.54
CA GLY A 40 -47.32 15.44 2.44
C GLY A 40 -47.77 16.48 1.40
N ASN A 41 -46.94 16.90 0.44
CA ASN A 41 -47.32 17.89 -0.60
C ASN A 41 -47.31 17.36 -2.05
N ARG A 42 -48.04 18.05 -2.95
CA ARG A 42 -48.25 17.69 -4.38
C ARG A 42 -46.95 17.22 -5.08
N VAL A 43 -47.06 16.06 -5.75
CA VAL A 43 -46.02 15.41 -6.57
C VAL A 43 -45.49 16.38 -7.62
N ARG A 44 -44.16 16.50 -7.74
CA ARG A 44 -43.53 17.47 -8.66
C ARG A 44 -43.08 16.89 -10.00
N GLU A 45 -42.63 15.65 -10.02
CA GLU A 45 -42.08 15.01 -11.22
C GLU A 45 -42.14 13.49 -11.04
N GLY A 46 -42.54 12.78 -12.09
CA GLY A 46 -42.49 11.32 -12.17
C GLY A 46 -41.31 10.87 -13.00
N ILE A 47 -40.50 9.98 -12.43
CA ILE A 47 -39.39 9.30 -13.09
C ILE A 47 -39.97 8.02 -13.70
N LYS A 48 -40.16 7.97 -15.01
CA LYS A 48 -40.71 6.79 -15.70
C LYS A 48 -39.73 5.62 -15.64
N LEU A 49 -40.21 4.46 -15.22
CA LEU A 49 -39.46 3.21 -15.18
C LEU A 49 -39.57 2.52 -16.54
N SER A 50 -38.78 2.96 -17.50
CA SER A 50 -38.75 2.42 -18.87
C SER A 50 -37.63 1.40 -19.06
N HIS A 51 -37.64 0.66 -20.18
CA HIS A 51 -36.56 -0.27 -20.57
C HIS A 51 -35.17 0.38 -20.63
N ASP A 52 -35.10 1.70 -20.83
CA ASP A 52 -33.85 2.47 -20.86
C ASP A 52 -33.23 2.77 -19.49
N LEU A 53 -33.88 2.39 -18.40
CA LEU A 53 -33.42 2.65 -17.03
C LEU A 53 -32.62 1.45 -16.51
N GLN A 54 -31.39 1.66 -16.05
CA GLN A 54 -30.61 0.65 -15.34
C GLN A 54 -30.64 0.93 -13.85
N VAL A 55 -31.04 -0.05 -13.04
CA VAL A 55 -31.00 -0.01 -11.57
C VAL A 55 -29.72 -0.70 -11.10
N ILE A 56 -28.72 0.11 -10.73
CA ILE A 56 -27.40 -0.33 -10.32
C ILE A 56 -27.33 -0.35 -8.80
N GLU A 57 -26.91 -1.49 -8.26
CA GLU A 57 -26.62 -1.69 -6.84
C GLU A 57 -25.25 -1.11 -6.52
N ASP A 58 -25.21 0.19 -6.31
CA ASP A 58 -23.95 0.90 -6.15
C ASP A 58 -23.53 0.98 -4.67
N GLN A 59 -22.62 0.10 -4.25
CA GLN A 59 -21.90 0.23 -2.97
C GLN A 59 -20.52 0.89 -3.11
N ASN A 60 -20.04 1.17 -4.34
CA ASN A 60 -18.61 1.42 -4.57
C ASN A 60 -18.27 2.74 -5.27
N HIS A 61 -19.23 3.50 -5.79
CA HIS A 61 -18.93 4.74 -6.53
C HIS A 61 -19.34 6.03 -5.80
N VAL A 62 -20.12 5.95 -4.71
CA VAL A 62 -20.55 7.14 -3.94
C VAL A 62 -20.35 6.92 -2.44
N VAL A 63 -19.24 7.43 -1.90
CA VAL A 63 -18.95 7.39 -0.45
C VAL A 63 -19.74 8.50 0.25
N HIS A 64 -20.77 8.14 1.01
CA HIS A 64 -21.43 9.02 1.98
C HIS A 64 -21.43 8.33 3.36
N PRO A 65 -21.10 9.02 4.46
CA PRO A 65 -21.16 8.43 5.78
C PRO A 65 -22.61 8.01 6.11
N GLY A 66 -22.83 6.71 6.32
CA GLY A 66 -24.06 6.16 6.88
C GLY A 66 -25.23 5.90 5.93
N ASN A 67 -25.05 5.84 4.60
CA ASN A 67 -26.14 5.48 3.67
C ASN A 67 -25.68 4.49 2.58
N PHE A 68 -26.59 3.61 2.18
CA PHE A 68 -26.48 2.66 1.09
C PHE A 68 -27.08 3.27 -0.19
N VAL A 69 -26.39 3.21 -1.34
CA VAL A 69 -26.80 3.97 -2.54
C VAL A 69 -27.39 3.05 -3.62
N ILE A 70 -28.34 3.59 -4.40
CA ILE A 70 -28.91 2.97 -5.60
C ILE A 70 -28.74 3.98 -6.74
N GLU A 71 -28.05 3.60 -7.82
CA GLU A 71 -27.94 4.44 -9.00
C GLU A 71 -29.00 4.05 -10.03
N LEU A 72 -29.79 5.02 -10.48
CA LEU A 72 -30.69 4.93 -11.60
C LEU A 72 -30.06 5.64 -12.81
N ARG A 73 -29.71 4.87 -13.84
CA ARG A 73 -29.03 5.38 -15.04
C ARG A 73 -29.90 5.25 -16.27
N TYR A 74 -30.14 6.35 -16.97
CA TYR A 74 -30.82 6.36 -18.26
C TYR A 74 -29.82 6.35 -19.43
N ARG A 75 -30.23 5.82 -20.59
CA ARG A 75 -29.42 5.82 -21.83
C ARG A 75 -28.91 7.19 -22.29
N ASN A 76 -29.57 8.28 -21.92
CA ASN A 76 -29.13 9.65 -22.22
C ASN A 76 -28.12 10.22 -21.21
N ASP A 77 -27.42 9.35 -20.47
CA ASP A 77 -26.44 9.67 -19.43
C ASP A 77 -27.03 10.50 -18.26
N ARG A 78 -28.37 10.53 -18.11
CA ARG A 78 -29.02 11.07 -16.92
C ARG A 78 -28.89 10.05 -15.79
N ARG A 79 -28.20 10.46 -14.72
CA ARG A 79 -27.98 9.66 -13.51
C ARG A 79 -28.77 10.24 -12.34
N ILE A 80 -29.39 9.38 -11.55
CA ILE A 80 -30.10 9.73 -10.33
C ILE A 80 -29.61 8.78 -9.23
N TYR A 81 -29.06 9.33 -8.17
CA TYR A 81 -28.61 8.57 -7.01
C TYR A 81 -29.67 8.62 -5.92
N LEU A 82 -30.07 7.46 -5.43
CA LEU A 82 -30.96 7.29 -4.29
C LEU A 82 -30.18 6.77 -3.09
N SER A 83 -30.53 7.19 -1.87
CA SER A 83 -29.85 6.78 -0.63
C SER A 83 -30.83 6.11 0.32
N ALA A 84 -30.46 4.96 0.88
CA ALA A 84 -31.17 4.22 1.89
C ALA A 84 -30.39 4.22 3.22
N ALA A 85 -31.12 4.26 4.35
CA ALA A 85 -30.52 4.34 5.68
C ALA A 85 -29.89 3.02 6.16
N THR A 86 -30.34 1.88 5.61
CA THR A 86 -29.84 0.54 5.95
C THR A 86 -29.62 -0.30 4.69
N GLU A 87 -28.78 -1.33 4.78
CA GLU A 87 -28.51 -2.24 3.65
C GLU A 87 -29.75 -3.02 3.27
N GLN A 88 -30.52 -3.43 4.27
CA GLN A 88 -31.78 -4.13 4.10
C GLN A 88 -32.78 -3.26 3.34
N ASP A 89 -32.89 -1.97 3.67
CA ASP A 89 -33.74 -1.05 2.91
C ASP A 89 -33.25 -0.86 1.47
N ARG A 90 -31.93 -0.77 1.24
CA ARG A 90 -31.38 -0.69 -0.12
C ARG A 90 -31.78 -1.93 -0.93
N ALA A 91 -31.55 -3.13 -0.38
CA ALA A 91 -31.82 -4.38 -1.06
C ALA A 91 -33.32 -4.50 -1.42
N LEU A 92 -34.21 -4.18 -0.47
CA LEU A 92 -35.66 -4.17 -0.72
C LEU A 92 -36.05 -3.21 -1.85
N TRP A 93 -35.54 -1.97 -1.84
CA TRP A 93 -35.84 -0.99 -2.87
C TRP A 93 -35.31 -1.40 -4.25
N VAL A 94 -34.14 -2.03 -4.33
CA VAL A 94 -33.60 -2.56 -5.59
C VAL A 94 -34.51 -3.65 -6.13
N THR A 95 -34.94 -4.58 -5.29
CA THR A 95 -35.87 -5.65 -5.68
C THR A 95 -37.19 -5.07 -6.18
N GLU A 96 -37.78 -4.11 -5.47
CA GLU A 96 -39.04 -3.47 -5.87
C GLU A 96 -38.91 -2.66 -7.17
N LEU A 97 -37.81 -1.91 -7.35
CA LEU A 97 -37.55 -1.15 -8.58
C LEU A 97 -37.35 -2.06 -9.79
N ARG A 98 -36.66 -3.20 -9.63
CA ARG A 98 -36.49 -4.19 -10.69
C ARG A 98 -37.81 -4.90 -11.01
N ALA A 99 -38.63 -5.23 -10.01
CA ALA A 99 -39.94 -5.82 -10.23
C ALA A 99 -40.88 -4.87 -10.99
N ALA A 100 -40.96 -3.60 -10.57
CA ALA A 100 -41.74 -2.57 -11.25
C ALA A 100 -41.24 -2.30 -12.69
N GLN A 101 -39.92 -2.41 -12.92
CA GLN A 101 -39.36 -2.33 -14.26
C GLN A 101 -39.79 -3.51 -15.14
N SER A 102 -39.72 -4.74 -14.63
CA SER A 102 -40.14 -5.93 -15.39
C SER A 102 -41.62 -5.88 -15.75
N GLU A 103 -42.50 -5.47 -14.83
CA GLU A 103 -43.94 -5.28 -15.08
C GLU A 103 -44.24 -4.14 -16.10
N ALA A 104 -43.41 -3.10 -16.12
CA ALA A 104 -43.53 -2.03 -17.11
C ALA A 104 -43.10 -2.48 -18.52
N VAL A 105 -42.09 -3.34 -18.62
CA VAL A 105 -41.58 -3.88 -19.91
C VAL A 105 -42.53 -4.90 -20.53
N GLU A 106 -43.20 -5.74 -19.73
CA GLU A 106 -44.20 -6.69 -20.25
C GLU A 106 -45.41 -6.00 -20.91
N ASN A 107 -45.77 -4.79 -20.46
CA ASN A 107 -46.84 -4.00 -21.08
C ASN A 107 -46.41 -3.26 -22.37
N ASP A 108 -45.11 -2.95 -22.53
CA ASP A 108 -44.57 -2.30 -23.74
C ASP A 108 -44.24 -3.32 -24.86
N GLY A 109 -44.13 -4.61 -24.55
CA GLY A 109 -43.66 -5.69 -25.45
C GLY A 109 -44.68 -6.26 -26.46
N VAL A 110 -45.91 -5.75 -26.54
CA VAL A 110 -46.95 -6.26 -27.48
C VAL A 110 -46.78 -5.72 -28.92
N SER A 111 -45.67 -5.04 -29.25
CA SER A 111 -45.46 -4.56 -30.62
C SER A 111 -43.98 -4.52 -31.01
N ALA A 112 -43.43 -5.67 -31.43
CA ALA A 112 -42.54 -5.82 -32.60
C ALA A 112 -41.82 -7.18 -32.59
N SER A 113 -42.33 -8.13 -33.36
CA SER A 113 -41.59 -9.33 -33.80
C SER A 113 -40.96 -9.07 -35.17
N GLY A 114 -39.70 -9.45 -35.38
CA GLY A 114 -39.05 -9.35 -36.70
C GLY A 114 -37.58 -9.78 -36.78
N SER A 115 -37.36 -11.10 -36.80
CA SER A 115 -36.47 -11.87 -37.71
C SER A 115 -34.95 -11.57 -37.90
N MET A 116 -34.17 -12.67 -37.74
CA MET A 116 -33.10 -13.23 -38.63
C MET A 116 -31.59 -12.95 -38.46
N LEU A 117 -30.89 -14.03 -38.01
CA LEU A 117 -29.78 -14.83 -38.63
C LEU A 117 -28.31 -14.33 -38.80
N MET A 118 -27.43 -14.98 -38.00
CA MET A 118 -26.22 -15.82 -38.28
C MET A 118 -25.28 -15.67 -39.50
N GLY A 119 -23.97 -15.79 -39.21
CA GLY A 119 -22.84 -16.29 -40.04
C GLY A 119 -21.52 -15.55 -39.73
N GLY A 120 -20.31 -16.11 -39.54
CA GLY A 120 -19.74 -17.46 -39.63
C GLY A 120 -18.34 -17.44 -40.31
N SER A 121 -17.25 -17.74 -39.58
CA SER A 121 -15.89 -18.24 -39.99
C SER A 121 -15.01 -17.41 -40.97
N GLY A 122 -13.66 -17.42 -40.98
CA GLY A 122 -12.59 -18.11 -40.22
C GLY A 122 -11.19 -17.86 -40.85
N SER A 123 -10.14 -17.91 -40.01
CA SER A 123 -8.76 -18.44 -40.22
C SER A 123 -7.74 -17.84 -41.22
N SER A 124 -6.54 -17.48 -40.73
CA SER A 124 -5.26 -18.23 -40.91
C SER A 124 -4.01 -17.42 -40.46
N ALA A 125 -2.94 -18.14 -40.10
CA ALA A 125 -1.76 -17.68 -39.36
C ALA A 125 -0.44 -17.92 -40.12
N SER A 126 0.62 -17.13 -39.84
CA SER A 126 2.00 -17.64 -39.65
C SER A 126 3.03 -16.59 -39.17
N SER A 127 3.66 -16.93 -38.02
CA SER A 127 5.05 -16.79 -37.56
C SER A 127 5.87 -15.48 -37.66
N GLY A 128 6.27 -14.96 -36.49
CA GLY A 128 7.43 -14.10 -36.26
C GLY A 128 7.64 -13.86 -34.76
N PHE A 129 8.76 -14.30 -34.21
CA PHE A 129 9.04 -14.48 -32.77
C PHE A 129 9.41 -13.16 -32.02
N MET A 130 8.88 -13.02 -30.81
CA MET A 130 9.34 -12.23 -29.64
C MET A 130 9.66 -10.73 -29.79
N ARG A 131 8.59 -9.93 -29.78
CA ARG A 131 8.45 -8.63 -29.09
C ARG A 131 6.93 -8.38 -29.04
N HIS A 132 6.41 -7.80 -27.96
CA HIS A 132 4.99 -7.48 -27.66
C HIS A 132 4.40 -8.27 -26.48
N HIS A 133 4.79 -7.86 -25.28
CA HIS A 133 3.91 -7.96 -24.10
C HIS A 133 4.06 -6.67 -23.29
N SER A 134 3.59 -5.55 -23.86
CA SER A 134 3.34 -4.30 -23.10
C SER A 134 2.32 -3.37 -23.76
N GLU A 135 2.02 -3.50 -25.05
CA GLU A 135 1.22 -2.49 -25.76
C GLU A 135 -0.31 -2.67 -25.71
N SER A 136 -0.85 -3.81 -25.28
CA SER A 136 -2.32 -4.04 -25.33
C SER A 136 -3.11 -3.43 -24.15
N PHE A 137 -2.43 -2.97 -23.09
CA PHE A 137 -3.08 -2.30 -21.95
C PHE A 137 -2.95 -0.78 -21.95
N LEU A 138 -2.15 -0.19 -22.87
CA LEU A 138 -1.74 1.21 -22.82
C LEU A 138 -2.56 2.18 -23.69
N SER A 139 -3.51 1.71 -24.49
CA SER A 139 -4.16 2.54 -25.52
C SER A 139 -5.37 3.37 -25.08
N ALA A 140 -5.67 3.51 -23.78
CA ALA A 140 -6.97 4.04 -23.37
C ALA A 140 -7.00 5.14 -22.30
N ILE A 141 -5.92 5.91 -22.05
CA ILE A 141 -6.02 7.22 -21.36
C ILE A 141 -4.92 8.16 -21.86
N THR A 142 -5.15 8.89 -22.96
CA THR A 142 -4.26 9.99 -23.36
C THR A 142 -4.70 11.25 -22.62
N LEU A 143 -3.90 11.72 -21.65
CA LEU A 143 -4.07 13.08 -21.13
C LEU A 143 -3.98 14.05 -22.32
N PRO A 144 -4.91 15.01 -22.50
CA PRO A 144 -4.87 15.90 -23.66
C PRO A 144 -3.65 16.84 -23.57
N ILE A 145 -2.53 16.42 -24.17
CA ILE A 145 -1.28 17.19 -24.29
C ILE A 145 -1.57 18.38 -25.23
N THR A 146 -2.01 19.51 -24.68
CA THR A 146 -2.21 20.75 -25.44
C THR A 146 -1.21 21.80 -24.98
N ARG A 147 -0.62 22.56 -25.92
CA ARG A 147 0.46 23.56 -25.77
C ARG A 147 0.24 24.70 -24.73
N ARG A 148 -0.79 24.64 -23.87
CA ARG A 148 -1.09 25.57 -22.76
C ARG A 148 -0.60 25.09 -21.38
N HIS A 149 0.25 24.07 -21.31
CA HIS A 149 0.74 23.45 -20.06
C HIS A 149 1.40 24.42 -19.06
N HIS A 150 2.35 25.24 -19.53
CA HIS A 150 3.11 26.13 -18.64
C HIS A 150 2.23 27.21 -17.98
N GLY A 151 1.17 27.63 -18.68
CA GLY A 151 0.15 28.55 -18.16
C GLY A 151 -0.79 27.90 -17.15
N ARG A 152 -1.23 26.66 -17.40
CA ARG A 152 -2.03 25.87 -16.44
C ARG A 152 -1.26 25.66 -15.14
N ARG A 153 0.01 25.26 -15.23
CA ARG A 153 0.89 25.01 -14.09
C ARG A 153 1.04 26.24 -13.18
N LYS A 154 1.37 27.40 -13.75
CA LYS A 154 1.47 28.67 -13.01
C LYS A 154 0.12 29.08 -12.38
N ARG A 155 -1.00 28.88 -13.08
CA ARG A 155 -2.33 29.22 -12.57
C ARG A 155 -2.75 28.31 -11.41
N VAL A 156 -2.64 26.99 -11.58
CA VAL A 156 -2.98 26.00 -10.55
C VAL A 156 -2.12 26.17 -9.31
N SER A 157 -0.81 26.38 -9.48
CA SER A 157 0.10 26.63 -8.35
C SER A 157 -0.30 27.87 -7.57
N LYS A 158 -0.64 28.96 -8.28
CA LYS A 158 -1.12 30.20 -7.64
C LYS A 158 -2.44 29.99 -6.90
N GLU A 159 -3.41 29.31 -7.52
CA GLU A 159 -4.71 29.00 -6.92
C GLU A 159 -4.55 28.16 -5.64
N ARG A 160 -3.74 27.08 -5.67
CA ARG A 160 -3.46 26.24 -4.49
C ARG A 160 -2.72 26.99 -3.39
N LYS A 161 -1.72 27.81 -3.75
CA LYS A 161 -1.00 28.66 -2.79
C LYS A 161 -1.93 29.67 -2.14
N GLU A 162 -2.83 30.28 -2.90
CA GLU A 162 -3.83 31.22 -2.37
C GLU A 162 -4.87 30.50 -1.51
N GLU A 163 -5.36 29.33 -1.92
CA GLU A 163 -6.29 28.53 -1.14
C GLU A 163 -5.69 28.13 0.21
N ARG A 164 -4.46 27.63 0.21
CA ARG A 164 -3.75 27.31 1.46
C ARG A 164 -3.41 28.55 2.28
N LYS A 165 -3.11 29.69 1.65
CA LYS A 165 -2.97 30.97 2.37
C LYS A 165 -4.29 31.42 3.01
N ARG A 166 -5.43 31.23 2.34
CA ARG A 166 -6.78 31.49 2.88
C ARG A 166 -7.14 30.51 4.00
N GLN A 167 -6.66 29.26 3.92
CA GLN A 167 -6.76 28.29 5.02
C GLN A 167 -5.78 28.65 6.17
N ARG A 168 -4.63 29.27 5.87
CA ARG A 168 -3.62 29.74 6.83
C ARG A 168 -3.96 31.08 7.50
N LEU A 169 -4.79 31.95 6.92
CA LEU A 169 -5.22 33.23 7.50
C LEU A 169 -6.68 33.55 7.15
N PRO A 170 -7.55 33.86 8.14
CA PRO A 170 -7.26 34.72 9.31
C PRO A 170 -7.74 34.18 10.70
N ARG A 171 -6.89 34.27 11.74
CA ARG A 171 -7.14 34.02 13.20
C ARG A 171 -6.62 32.70 13.83
N MET A 172 -5.44 32.19 13.48
CA MET A 172 -4.77 31.25 14.38
C MET A 172 -4.22 32.03 15.59
N LYS A 173 -5.04 32.16 16.64
CA LYS A 173 -4.60 32.69 17.96
C LYS A 173 -3.62 31.75 18.66
N LYS A 174 -3.61 30.49 18.23
CA LYS A 174 -2.85 29.36 18.78
C LYS A 174 -1.63 29.05 17.91
N SER A 175 -0.58 28.56 18.52
CA SER A 175 0.58 27.97 17.85
C SER A 175 0.20 26.68 17.09
N PHE A 176 1.03 26.28 16.11
CA PHE A 176 0.83 25.03 15.36
C PHE A 176 0.73 23.80 16.27
N SER A 177 1.57 23.73 17.29
CA SER A 177 1.56 22.63 18.27
C SER A 177 0.27 22.61 19.08
N GLU A 178 -0.22 23.77 19.51
CA GLU A 178 -1.49 23.87 20.26
C GLU A 178 -2.68 23.45 19.39
N ILE A 179 -2.68 23.76 18.11
CA ILE A 179 -3.76 23.37 17.20
C ILE A 179 -3.78 21.86 17.01
N TRP A 180 -2.61 21.23 16.81
CA TRP A 180 -2.52 19.77 16.79
C TRP A 180 -3.02 19.15 18.09
N LEU A 181 -2.58 19.65 19.24
CA LEU A 181 -2.89 19.07 20.54
C LEU A 181 -4.32 19.30 21.02
N GLN A 182 -4.90 20.47 20.76
CA GLN A 182 -6.18 20.88 21.32
C GLN A 182 -7.34 20.77 20.33
N ASP A 183 -7.08 20.91 19.03
CA ASP A 183 -8.14 20.99 18.03
C ASP A 183 -8.18 19.75 17.14
N MET A 184 -7.03 19.14 16.80
CA MET A 184 -6.96 17.99 15.88
C MET A 184 -6.95 16.64 16.60
N LEU A 185 -5.93 16.36 17.42
CA LEU A 185 -5.74 15.05 18.08
C LEU A 185 -6.89 14.60 19.00
N PRO A 186 -7.68 15.50 19.63
CA PRO A 186 -8.85 15.08 20.40
C PRO A 186 -10.01 14.54 19.55
N LEU A 187 -10.00 14.76 18.22
CA LEU A 187 -11.04 14.24 17.35
C LEU A 187 -10.90 12.71 17.21
N PRO A 188 -12.02 11.96 17.29
CA PRO A 188 -11.99 10.50 17.31
C PRO A 188 -11.57 9.86 15.99
N SER A 189 -11.65 10.61 14.88
CA SER A 189 -11.27 10.14 13.56
C SER A 189 -10.72 11.29 12.70
N LYS A 190 -9.83 10.95 11.77
CA LYS A 190 -9.50 11.84 10.66
C LYS A 190 -10.73 11.99 9.77
N HIS A 191 -11.35 13.16 9.80
CA HIS A 191 -12.25 13.56 8.73
C HIS A 191 -11.42 14.20 7.62
N ASP A 192 -11.87 14.08 6.36
CA ASP A 192 -11.30 14.79 5.22
C ASP A 192 -11.45 16.30 5.47
N SER A 193 -10.47 16.84 6.19
CA SER A 193 -10.45 18.20 6.66
C SER A 193 -9.35 18.92 5.89
N PRO A 194 -9.69 19.93 5.08
CA PRO A 194 -8.71 20.77 4.41
C PRO A 194 -7.71 21.40 5.40
N LEU A 195 -8.11 21.57 6.66
CA LEU A 195 -7.23 22.05 7.72
C LEU A 195 -6.13 21.03 8.06
N VAL A 196 -6.45 19.74 8.17
CA VAL A 196 -5.45 18.69 8.46
C VAL A 196 -4.45 18.61 7.31
N GLU A 197 -4.93 18.65 6.06
CA GLU A 197 -4.06 18.72 4.88
C GLU A 197 -3.12 19.92 4.95
N SER A 198 -3.66 21.12 5.21
CA SER A 198 -2.87 22.34 5.32
C SER A 198 -1.83 22.29 6.45
N LEU A 199 -2.15 21.67 7.59
CA LEU A 199 -1.23 21.48 8.70
C LEU A 199 -0.12 20.48 8.36
N CYS A 200 -0.46 19.35 7.74
CA CYS A 200 0.51 18.38 7.23
C CYS A 200 1.47 19.02 6.22
N PHE A 201 0.93 19.79 5.27
CA PHE A 201 1.72 20.49 4.25
C PHE A 201 2.58 21.62 4.84
N ALA A 202 2.11 22.27 5.91
CA ALA A 202 2.93 23.22 6.67
C ALA A 202 4.07 22.54 7.44
N GLY A 203 3.89 21.28 7.84
CA GLY A 203 4.84 20.47 8.58
C GLY A 203 4.35 20.12 9.96
N ILE A 204 4.49 18.85 10.31
CA ILE A 204 4.19 18.41 11.67
C ILE A 204 5.41 18.72 12.56
N PRO A 205 5.22 19.37 13.72
CA PRO A 205 6.29 19.54 14.69
C PRO A 205 6.94 18.19 15.05
N LYS A 206 8.26 18.14 15.12
CA LYS A 206 9.02 16.88 15.27
C LYS A 206 8.60 16.07 16.50
N GLU A 207 8.22 16.76 17.58
CA GLU A 207 7.78 16.18 18.85
C GLU A 207 6.37 15.54 18.75
N LEU A 208 5.58 15.96 17.76
CA LEU A 208 4.20 15.52 17.58
C LEU A 208 4.05 14.43 16.51
N ARG A 209 5.07 14.19 15.67
CA ARG A 209 5.00 13.20 14.59
C ARG A 209 4.50 11.84 15.03
N GLY A 210 5.03 11.29 16.13
CA GLY A 210 4.61 9.98 16.63
C GLY A 210 3.11 9.93 16.94
N ARG A 211 2.58 10.95 17.61
CA ARG A 211 1.16 11.04 17.94
C ARG A 211 0.30 11.30 16.72
N VAL A 212 0.69 12.23 15.86
CA VAL A 212 -0.07 12.63 14.67
C VAL A 212 -0.10 11.51 13.64
N TRP A 213 1.05 10.91 13.30
CA TRP A 213 1.09 9.80 12.35
C TRP A 213 0.32 8.60 12.85
N SER A 214 0.43 8.24 14.13
CA SER A 214 -0.38 7.16 14.71
C SER A 214 -1.87 7.45 14.64
N TRP A 215 -2.28 8.69 14.94
CA TRP A 215 -3.68 9.14 14.81
C TRP A 215 -4.18 9.11 13.36
N VAL A 216 -3.38 9.59 12.41
CA VAL A 216 -3.73 9.61 10.98
C VAL A 216 -3.78 8.20 10.39
N LEU A 217 -2.79 7.35 10.67
CA LEU A 217 -2.79 5.97 10.17
C LEU A 217 -3.95 5.17 10.80
N GLY A 218 -4.29 5.48 12.06
CA GLY A 218 -5.37 4.86 12.79
C GLY A 218 -5.05 3.41 13.15
N ASN A 219 -6.10 2.63 13.40
CA ASN A 219 -5.98 1.21 13.75
C ASN A 219 -7.16 0.40 13.18
N LYS A 220 -7.36 0.47 11.86
CA LYS A 220 -8.49 -0.21 11.19
C LYS A 220 -8.48 -1.73 11.40
N LEU A 221 -7.28 -2.31 11.50
CA LEU A 221 -7.06 -3.75 11.72
C LEU A 221 -7.11 -4.16 13.21
N GLN A 222 -7.47 -3.22 14.11
CA GLN A 222 -7.65 -3.47 15.54
C GLN A 222 -6.44 -4.15 16.21
N ILE A 223 -5.23 -3.78 15.78
CA ILE A 223 -3.98 -4.27 16.36
C ILE A 223 -3.92 -3.85 17.82
N ASN A 224 -3.75 -4.83 18.71
CA ASN A 224 -3.64 -4.65 20.15
C ASN A 224 -2.25 -5.08 20.65
N GLU A 225 -1.95 -4.73 21.90
CA GLU A 225 -0.62 -4.97 22.48
C GLU A 225 -0.35 -6.46 22.72
N ASP A 226 -1.40 -7.25 23.00
CA ASP A 226 -1.28 -8.68 23.21
C ASP A 226 -0.88 -9.42 21.93
N LEU A 227 -1.46 -9.04 20.79
CA LEU A 227 -1.04 -9.54 19.48
C LEU A 227 0.42 -9.22 19.20
N PHE A 228 0.85 -7.99 19.49
CA PHE A 228 2.25 -7.60 19.34
C PHE A 228 3.17 -8.46 20.23
N LYS A 229 2.80 -8.69 21.49
CA LYS A 229 3.54 -9.57 22.41
C LYS A 229 3.62 -11.00 21.89
N ILE A 230 2.51 -11.56 21.39
CA ILE A 230 2.47 -12.91 20.79
C ILE A 230 3.42 -13.00 19.59
N CYS A 231 3.34 -12.04 18.67
CA CYS A 231 4.21 -11.99 17.50
C CYS A 231 5.69 -11.84 17.89
N LYS A 232 6.01 -11.01 18.89
CA LYS A 232 7.36 -10.86 19.41
C LYS A 232 7.89 -12.16 20.02
N THR A 233 7.11 -12.83 20.86
CA THR A 233 7.51 -14.12 21.47
C THR A 233 7.71 -15.19 20.38
N ARG A 234 6.85 -15.22 19.36
CA ARG A 234 7.01 -16.11 18.21
C ARG A 234 8.31 -15.83 17.46
N ALA A 235 8.62 -14.57 17.21
CA ALA A 235 9.86 -14.19 16.53
C ALA A 235 11.12 -14.63 17.31
N GLN A 236 11.12 -14.45 18.64
CA GLN A 236 12.19 -14.94 19.50
C GLN A 236 12.36 -16.46 19.43
N ALA A 237 11.25 -17.21 19.42
CA ALA A 237 11.28 -18.67 19.28
C ALA A 237 11.87 -19.09 17.91
N VAL A 238 11.46 -18.42 16.82
CA VAL A 238 11.98 -18.65 15.47
C VAL A 238 13.49 -18.39 15.40
N GLN A 239 13.99 -17.34 16.06
CA GLN A 239 15.43 -17.06 16.13
C GLN A 239 16.21 -18.11 16.92
N MET A 240 15.67 -18.53 18.06
CA MET A 240 16.29 -19.56 18.89
C MET A 240 16.40 -20.88 18.13
N GLU A 241 15.32 -21.31 17.46
CA GLU A 241 15.31 -22.50 16.63
C GLU A 241 16.36 -22.42 15.51
N MET A 242 16.43 -21.28 14.82
CA MET A 242 17.41 -21.07 13.77
C MET A 242 18.87 -21.09 14.25
N SER A 243 19.10 -20.68 15.48
CA SER A 243 20.43 -20.70 16.11
C SER A 243 20.82 -22.13 16.48
N LEU A 244 19.88 -22.88 17.08
CA LEU A 244 20.04 -24.32 17.36
C LEU A 244 20.28 -25.12 16.08
N LYS A 245 19.54 -24.85 15.00
CA LYS A 245 19.77 -25.52 13.71
C LYS A 245 21.18 -25.27 13.17
N LYS A 246 21.69 -24.05 13.29
CA LYS A 246 23.06 -23.71 12.89
C LYS A 246 24.11 -24.45 13.74
N GLU A 247 23.85 -24.62 15.04
CA GLU A 247 24.72 -25.41 15.92
C GLU A 247 24.70 -26.90 15.58
N VAL A 248 23.53 -27.46 15.27
CA VAL A 248 23.38 -28.85 14.80
C VAL A 248 24.12 -29.05 13.48
N ASP A 249 23.89 -28.18 12.48
CA ASP A 249 24.55 -28.26 11.17
C ASP A 249 26.09 -28.17 11.30
N ASN A 250 26.59 -27.27 12.16
CA ASN A 250 28.02 -27.16 12.46
C ASN A 250 28.57 -28.40 13.18
N SER A 251 27.80 -29.00 14.10
CA SER A 251 28.20 -30.20 14.84
C SER A 251 28.21 -31.44 13.94
N THR A 252 27.24 -31.57 13.03
CA THR A 252 27.20 -32.63 12.03
C THR A 252 28.36 -32.51 11.04
N SER A 253 28.72 -31.29 10.61
CA SER A 253 29.88 -31.05 9.74
C SER A 253 31.21 -31.44 10.41
N LEU A 254 31.36 -31.23 11.72
CA LEU A 254 32.54 -31.65 12.49
C LEU A 254 32.62 -33.16 12.72
N MET A 255 31.47 -33.87 12.74
CA MET A 255 31.45 -35.33 12.85
C MET A 255 31.75 -36.05 11.53
N THR A 256 31.56 -35.40 10.39
CA THR A 256 31.95 -35.94 9.07
C THR A 256 33.45 -35.80 8.75
N GLU A 257 34.22 -35.04 9.53
CA GLU A 257 35.69 -34.92 9.35
C GLU A 257 36.50 -35.92 10.20
N THR A 258 35.86 -36.75 11.03
CA THR A 258 36.54 -37.82 11.79
C THR A 258 36.23 -39.20 11.24
N THR A 259 36.71 -39.50 10.03
CA THR A 259 37.01 -40.89 9.64
C THR A 259 38.53 -41.08 9.69
N PRO A 260 39.05 -42.03 10.50
CA PRO A 260 40.45 -42.41 10.40
C PRO A 260 40.61 -43.26 9.14
N THR A 261 41.11 -42.66 8.07
CA THR A 261 41.59 -43.41 6.91
C THR A 261 42.83 -44.20 7.31
N THR A 262 42.66 -45.46 7.69
CA THR A 262 43.74 -46.45 7.66
C THR A 262 44.18 -46.64 6.20
N ALA A 263 45.28 -46.03 5.81
CA ALA A 263 46.02 -46.40 4.60
C ALA A 263 47.40 -46.90 5.02
N LEU A 264 47.66 -48.18 4.71
CA LEU A 264 48.98 -48.78 4.70
C LEU A 264 49.90 -48.05 3.71
N GLU A 265 51.18 -48.08 4.06
CA GLU A 265 52.37 -47.51 3.43
C GLU A 265 52.47 -47.60 1.89
N SER A 266 53.04 -46.56 1.28
CA SER A 266 54.29 -46.71 0.50
C SER A 266 54.88 -45.36 0.05
N SER A 267 56.09 -45.08 0.56
CA SER A 267 57.25 -44.44 -0.10
C SER A 267 57.04 -43.23 -1.05
N ALA A 268 57.56 -42.06 -0.64
CA ALA A 268 58.89 -41.54 -1.05
C ALA A 268 58.97 -40.00 -1.07
N SER A 269 60.07 -39.50 -0.47
CA SER A 269 60.85 -38.30 -0.79
C SER A 269 60.26 -36.88 -0.62
N ASP A 270 60.91 -36.19 0.32
CA ASP A 270 61.59 -34.89 0.18
C ASP A 270 60.85 -33.54 0.36
N ARG A 271 61.17 -32.96 1.53
CA ARG A 271 61.82 -31.64 1.74
C ARG A 271 61.00 -30.37 1.99
N SER A 272 61.48 -29.71 3.06
CA SER A 272 61.42 -28.28 3.45
C SER A 272 60.06 -27.74 3.90
N SER A 273 59.85 -26.99 4.97
CA SER A 273 60.56 -26.46 6.17
C SER A 273 59.95 -25.08 6.44
N VAL A 274 59.93 -24.65 7.70
CA VAL A 274 59.59 -23.30 8.23
C VAL A 274 58.11 -23.17 8.64
N SER A 275 57.72 -23.45 9.90
CA SER A 275 57.86 -22.65 11.15
C SER A 275 57.24 -21.25 11.03
N SER A 276 56.47 -20.68 11.97
CA SER A 276 56.44 -20.91 13.41
C SER A 276 55.27 -20.14 14.02
N ASP A 277 55.00 -20.49 15.28
CA ASP A 277 54.52 -19.65 16.38
C ASP A 277 53.02 -19.59 16.66
N SER A 278 52.55 -20.29 17.72
CA SER A 278 52.70 -19.97 19.16
C SER A 278 51.61 -18.95 19.57
N VAL A 279 50.83 -19.07 20.65
CA VAL A 279 50.95 -19.82 21.89
C VAL A 279 49.60 -19.72 22.65
N TRP A 280 49.36 -20.72 23.49
CA TRP A 280 48.43 -20.91 24.64
C TRP A 280 48.31 -19.69 25.61
N PRO A 281 47.54 -19.68 26.76
CA PRO A 281 47.10 -20.83 27.58
C PRO A 281 45.77 -20.69 28.37
N LEU A 282 45.39 -21.76 29.08
CA LEU A 282 45.07 -21.83 30.54
C LEU A 282 44.57 -23.27 30.83
N LYS A 283 45.37 -24.21 31.39
CA LYS A 283 45.62 -24.50 32.84
C LYS A 283 44.33 -24.47 33.69
N ALA A 284 43.96 -25.46 34.51
CA ALA A 284 44.72 -26.50 35.20
C ALA A 284 43.80 -27.68 35.63
N ALA A 285 44.32 -28.92 35.62
CA ALA A 285 44.56 -29.82 36.77
C ALA A 285 43.33 -30.31 37.57
N SER A 286 43.24 -31.52 38.14
CA SER A 286 43.72 -32.90 37.94
C SER A 286 43.29 -33.68 39.21
N SER A 287 43.17 -35.01 39.11
CA SER A 287 43.02 -36.04 40.18
C SER A 287 41.59 -36.30 40.71
N SER A 288 41.14 -37.52 41.01
CA SER A 288 41.59 -38.90 40.76
C SER A 288 40.52 -39.89 41.30
N SER A 289 40.18 -40.89 40.48
CA SER A 289 39.96 -42.33 40.77
C SER A 289 38.82 -42.86 41.68
N ASN A 290 38.07 -43.80 41.06
CA ASN A 290 37.31 -44.96 41.57
C ASN A 290 36.02 -44.67 42.38
N ASP A 291 34.85 -45.27 42.12
CA ASP A 291 34.57 -46.69 41.89
C ASP A 291 33.26 -46.95 41.11
N LEU A 292 33.15 -48.15 40.56
CA LEU A 292 32.09 -48.68 39.69
C LEU A 292 30.77 -48.99 40.41
N THR A 293 29.66 -48.38 39.98
CA THR A 293 28.34 -49.04 39.87
C THR A 293 27.58 -48.48 38.68
N GLY A 294 27.13 -49.37 37.79
CA GLY A 294 26.63 -49.05 36.46
C GLY A 294 25.37 -48.19 36.43
N VAL A 295 25.48 -47.06 35.73
CA VAL A 295 24.43 -46.51 34.87
C VAL A 295 25.18 -46.06 33.60
N PRO A 296 24.87 -46.57 32.40
CA PRO A 296 25.46 -46.00 31.19
C PRO A 296 25.07 -44.51 31.13
N PRO A 297 25.98 -43.60 30.78
CA PRO A 297 25.59 -42.21 30.56
C PRO A 297 24.53 -42.22 29.46
N VAL A 298 23.31 -41.81 29.80
CA VAL A 298 22.25 -41.58 28.80
C VAL A 298 22.86 -40.59 27.81
N PRO A 299 23.04 -40.95 26.53
CA PRO A 299 23.43 -39.96 25.55
C PRO A 299 22.28 -38.97 25.50
N LEU A 300 22.48 -37.74 26.01
CA LEU A 300 21.58 -36.64 25.74
C LEU A 300 21.61 -36.46 24.22
N ARG A 301 20.52 -36.95 23.65
CA ARG A 301 20.45 -37.58 22.34
C ARG A 301 20.45 -36.48 21.29
N ALA A 302 21.44 -36.46 20.41
CA ALA A 302 21.36 -35.70 19.16
C ALA A 302 20.03 -35.98 18.43
N ASP A 303 19.49 -37.19 18.56
CA ASP A 303 18.18 -37.58 18.02
C ASP A 303 17.01 -36.78 18.62
N PHE A 304 17.02 -36.44 19.92
CA PHE A 304 15.94 -35.64 20.53
C PHE A 304 16.01 -34.17 20.09
N LEU A 305 17.21 -33.62 19.93
CA LEU A 305 17.42 -32.28 19.39
C LEU A 305 17.04 -32.22 17.90
N HIS A 306 17.40 -33.24 17.13
CA HIS A 306 17.04 -33.35 15.72
C HIS A 306 15.52 -33.53 15.52
N ASP A 307 14.86 -34.31 16.38
CA ASP A 307 13.40 -34.45 16.38
C ASP A 307 12.69 -33.15 16.80
N ALA A 308 13.19 -32.45 17.81
CA ALA A 308 12.64 -31.15 18.23
C ALA A 308 12.81 -30.07 17.14
N VAL A 309 13.98 -30.02 16.50
CA VAL A 309 14.26 -29.13 15.34
C VAL A 309 13.37 -29.51 14.15
N GLY A 310 13.15 -30.80 13.88
CA GLY A 310 12.28 -31.27 12.79
C GLY A 310 10.78 -31.06 13.03
N VAL A 311 10.33 -30.97 14.29
CA VAL A 311 8.96 -30.57 14.65
C VAL A 311 8.82 -29.04 14.57
N ALA A 312 9.79 -28.29 15.06
CA ALA A 312 9.80 -26.83 14.98
C ALA A 312 9.88 -26.32 13.52
N GLU A 313 10.65 -27.01 12.67
CA GLU A 313 10.79 -26.71 11.24
C GLU A 313 9.46 -26.84 10.48
N ARG A 314 8.53 -27.68 10.98
CA ARG A 314 7.17 -27.82 10.43
C ARG A 314 6.20 -26.75 10.92
N LEU A 315 6.55 -26.00 11.97
CA LEU A 315 5.74 -24.93 12.56
C LEU A 315 6.14 -23.53 12.04
N VAL A 316 7.36 -23.38 11.52
CA VAL A 316 7.87 -22.13 10.93
C VAL A 316 7.57 -22.08 9.43
N THR A 317 6.85 -21.05 9.00
CA THR A 317 6.61 -20.83 7.58
C THR A 317 7.93 -20.46 6.86
N PRO A 318 8.16 -20.87 5.60
CA PRO A 318 9.42 -20.58 4.89
C PRO A 318 9.77 -19.08 4.86
N ALA A 319 8.76 -18.21 4.82
CA ALA A 319 8.91 -16.77 4.83
C ALA A 319 9.27 -16.20 6.22
N GLU A 320 9.00 -16.87 7.34
CA GLU A 320 9.48 -16.44 8.66
C GLU A 320 11.00 -16.58 8.80
N ARG A 321 11.64 -17.42 7.99
CA ARG A 321 13.10 -17.54 7.92
C ARG A 321 13.78 -16.27 7.37
N SER A 322 13.01 -15.41 6.68
CA SER A 322 13.47 -14.11 6.21
C SER A 322 13.80 -13.14 7.35
N ILE A 323 13.44 -13.44 8.60
CA ILE A 323 13.82 -12.66 9.79
C ILE A 323 15.33 -12.44 9.90
N ARG A 324 16.16 -13.36 9.37
CA ARG A 324 17.62 -13.18 9.30
C ARG A 324 18.03 -11.97 8.44
N LEU A 325 17.24 -11.63 7.43
CA LEU A 325 17.49 -10.48 6.55
C LEU A 325 17.37 -9.14 7.30
N VAL A 326 16.62 -9.08 8.40
CA VAL A 326 16.56 -7.90 9.27
C VAL A 326 17.96 -7.54 9.76
N SER A 327 18.72 -8.53 10.24
CA SER A 327 20.10 -8.32 10.73
C SER A 327 21.08 -7.85 9.64
N ILE A 328 20.76 -8.09 8.36
CA ILE A 328 21.55 -7.63 7.21
C ILE A 328 21.21 -6.17 6.87
N ASP A 329 19.94 -5.77 7.00
CA ASP A 329 19.48 -4.43 6.66
C ASP A 329 19.70 -3.41 7.77
N MET A 330 19.67 -3.81 9.03
CA MET A 330 19.79 -2.89 10.15
C MET A 330 21.09 -2.07 10.16
N PRO A 331 22.30 -2.64 9.93
CA PRO A 331 23.54 -1.86 9.93
C PRO A 331 23.59 -0.73 8.90
N ARG A 332 22.88 -0.89 7.78
CA ARG A 332 22.80 0.11 6.71
C ARG A 332 21.59 1.05 6.85
N THR A 333 20.63 0.75 7.72
CA THR A 333 19.42 1.55 7.91
C THR A 333 19.71 2.72 8.84
N PHE A 334 19.89 3.91 8.27
CA PHE A 334 20.33 5.10 9.01
C PHE A 334 21.60 4.88 9.84
N GLY A 335 22.53 4.02 9.41
CA GLY A 335 23.67 3.55 10.23
C GLY A 335 24.62 4.66 10.74
N HIS A 336 24.60 5.84 10.14
CA HIS A 336 25.35 7.00 10.63
C HIS A 336 24.63 7.76 11.78
N HIS A 337 23.35 7.49 12.01
CA HIS A 337 22.55 8.14 13.03
C HIS A 337 22.77 7.46 14.40
N PRO A 338 23.05 8.21 15.49
CA PRO A 338 23.37 7.62 16.80
C PRO A 338 22.31 6.64 17.35
N LEU A 339 21.02 6.93 17.12
CA LEU A 339 19.93 6.02 17.54
C LEU A 339 19.91 4.68 16.79
N PHE A 340 20.58 4.56 15.66
CA PHE A 340 20.55 3.39 14.77
C PHE A 340 21.92 2.72 14.62
N GLN A 341 22.84 2.98 15.56
CA GLN A 341 24.08 2.22 15.68
C GLN A 341 23.83 0.85 16.31
N ALA A 342 24.79 -0.07 16.19
CA ALA A 342 24.67 -1.40 16.78
C ALA A 342 24.50 -1.29 18.32
N GLY A 343 23.47 -1.96 18.86
CA GLY A 343 23.11 -1.91 20.28
C GLY A 343 22.44 -0.61 20.74
N ALA A 344 22.11 0.29 19.82
CA ALA A 344 21.33 1.49 20.16
C ALA A 344 19.83 1.17 20.25
N ASP A 345 19.13 1.91 21.10
CA ASP A 345 17.69 1.73 21.36
C ASP A 345 16.81 1.79 20.09
N GLY A 346 17.13 2.67 19.13
CA GLY A 346 16.40 2.71 17.85
C GLY A 346 16.60 1.44 17.02
N THR A 347 17.81 0.89 16.98
CA THR A 347 18.11 -0.39 16.32
C THR A 347 17.35 -1.54 16.95
N GLU A 348 17.36 -1.63 18.29
CA GLU A 348 16.67 -2.68 19.03
C GLU A 348 15.15 -2.61 18.81
N ARG A 349 14.55 -1.42 18.97
CA ARG A 349 13.11 -1.21 18.75
C ARG A 349 12.71 -1.53 17.31
N THR A 350 13.48 -1.10 16.32
CA THR A 350 13.17 -1.42 14.91
C THR A 350 13.30 -2.90 14.61
N THR A 351 14.32 -3.57 15.15
CA THR A 351 14.50 -5.01 15.01
C THR A 351 13.29 -5.74 15.58
N GLU A 352 12.91 -5.45 16.82
CA GLU A 352 11.72 -6.01 17.48
C GLU A 352 10.43 -5.81 16.67
N VAL A 353 10.22 -4.60 16.13
CA VAL A 353 9.03 -4.28 15.32
C VAL A 353 8.98 -5.07 14.02
N LEU A 354 10.10 -5.17 13.30
CA LEU A 354 10.18 -5.91 12.04
C LEU A 354 9.98 -7.41 12.25
N GLU A 355 10.62 -7.95 13.26
CA GLU A 355 10.54 -9.35 13.64
C GLU A 355 9.11 -9.75 14.00
N ALA A 356 8.43 -8.94 14.83
CA ALA A 356 7.03 -9.14 15.14
C ALA A 356 6.15 -9.01 13.88
N TYR A 357 6.46 -8.07 12.98
CA TYR A 357 5.71 -7.88 11.73
C TYR A 357 5.80 -9.10 10.80
N ILE A 358 6.97 -9.72 10.69
CA ILE A 358 7.17 -10.94 9.91
C ILE A 358 6.30 -12.09 10.44
N CYS A 359 6.23 -12.25 11.76
CA CYS A 359 5.36 -13.23 12.39
C CYS A 359 3.86 -12.89 12.31
N TYR A 360 3.52 -11.59 12.18
CA TYR A 360 2.15 -11.14 11.93
C TYR A 360 1.70 -11.37 10.48
N ARG A 361 2.59 -11.15 9.50
CA ARG A 361 2.38 -11.35 8.07
C ARG A 361 3.37 -12.36 7.50
N PRO A 362 3.28 -13.64 7.90
CA PRO A 362 4.18 -14.68 7.39
C PRO A 362 3.99 -14.93 5.89
N ASP A 363 2.86 -14.53 5.30
CA ASP A 363 2.66 -14.59 3.84
C ASP A 363 3.55 -13.61 3.07
N LEU A 364 3.96 -12.51 3.69
CA LEU A 364 4.84 -11.51 3.10
C LEU A 364 6.30 -11.73 3.52
N GLY A 365 6.54 -12.02 4.81
CA GLY A 365 7.87 -12.08 5.38
C GLY A 365 8.56 -10.71 5.40
N TYR A 366 9.90 -10.73 5.30
CA TYR A 366 10.74 -9.55 5.18
C TYR A 366 11.10 -9.28 3.72
N VAL A 367 10.87 -8.05 3.29
CA VAL A 367 11.28 -7.53 2.00
C VAL A 367 12.29 -6.41 2.22
N GLN A 368 13.36 -6.42 1.43
CA GLN A 368 14.43 -5.45 1.54
C GLN A 368 13.90 -4.01 1.47
N GLY A 369 14.31 -3.20 2.44
CA GLY A 369 13.85 -1.82 2.58
C GLY A 369 12.72 -1.58 3.56
N MET A 370 12.03 -2.62 4.04
CA MET A 370 11.07 -2.49 5.14
C MET A 370 11.71 -1.90 6.40
N SER A 371 13.00 -2.17 6.64
CA SER A 371 13.74 -1.61 7.77
C SER A 371 13.69 -0.08 7.82
N TYR A 372 13.73 0.59 6.66
CA TYR A 372 13.69 2.05 6.60
C TYR A 372 12.32 2.59 7.02
N LEU A 373 11.23 1.93 6.65
CA LEU A 373 9.88 2.32 7.07
C LEU A 373 9.71 2.12 8.58
N ALA A 374 10.12 0.97 9.11
CA ALA A 374 10.04 0.66 10.53
C ALA A 374 10.93 1.58 11.38
N ALA A 375 12.18 1.82 10.96
CA ALA A 375 13.08 2.77 11.60
C ALA A 375 12.53 4.20 11.60
N THR A 376 11.92 4.64 10.49
CA THR A 376 11.27 5.94 10.39
C THR A 376 10.16 6.13 11.44
N LEU A 377 9.39 5.08 11.71
CA LEU A 377 8.38 5.08 12.77
C LEU A 377 9.03 5.06 14.17
N CYS A 378 10.05 4.23 14.38
CA CYS A 378 10.76 4.10 15.66
C CYS A 378 11.53 5.37 16.09
N PHE A 379 11.86 6.28 15.16
CA PHE A 379 12.34 7.61 15.52
C PHE A 379 11.35 8.38 16.41
N HIS A 380 10.06 8.11 16.27
CA HIS A 380 8.99 8.94 16.84
C HIS A 380 8.04 8.17 17.77
N MET A 381 8.17 6.84 17.86
CA MET A 381 7.21 5.97 18.54
C MET A 381 7.94 4.87 19.33
N ASP A 382 7.31 4.38 20.40
CA ASP A 382 7.68 3.12 21.04
C ASP A 382 7.39 1.92 20.13
N SER A 383 7.91 0.74 20.47
CA SER A 383 7.80 -0.46 19.63
C SER A 383 6.36 -0.86 19.31
N PHE A 384 5.45 -0.85 20.28
CA PHE A 384 4.07 -1.26 20.03
C PHE A 384 3.36 -0.25 19.12
N THR A 385 3.50 1.04 19.41
CA THR A 385 2.91 2.09 18.58
C THR A 385 3.48 2.08 17.16
N ALA A 386 4.80 1.87 17.02
CA ALA A 386 5.48 1.73 15.73
C ALA A 386 5.01 0.49 14.97
N PHE A 387 4.85 -0.66 15.63
CA PHE A 387 4.33 -1.89 15.02
C PHE A 387 2.91 -1.68 14.46
N LYS A 388 2.00 -1.13 15.26
CA LYS A 388 0.63 -0.80 14.83
C LYS A 388 0.61 0.18 13.66
N ALA A 389 1.48 1.20 13.71
CA ALA A 389 1.62 2.17 12.61
C ALA A 389 2.18 1.49 11.35
N LEU A 390 3.17 0.61 11.47
CA LEU A 390 3.76 -0.14 10.37
C LEU A 390 2.72 -1.03 9.70
N VAL A 391 1.91 -1.77 10.48
CA VAL A 391 0.80 -2.59 9.96
C VAL A 391 -0.18 -1.75 9.16
N SER A 392 -0.56 -0.58 9.68
CA SER A 392 -1.49 0.32 8.98
C SER A 392 -0.86 0.95 7.73
N LEU A 393 0.42 1.33 7.79
CA LEU A 393 1.18 1.91 6.69
C LEU A 393 1.37 0.90 5.54
N MET A 394 1.77 -0.33 5.85
CA MET A 394 1.95 -1.42 4.89
C MET A 394 0.62 -1.90 4.27
N SER A 395 -0.52 -1.48 4.83
CA SER A 395 -1.86 -1.74 4.28
C SER A 395 -2.36 -0.62 3.36
N THR A 396 -1.56 0.41 3.10
CA THR A 396 -1.87 1.43 2.08
C THR A 396 -1.71 0.84 0.67
N SER A 397 -2.48 1.31 -0.31
CA SER A 397 -2.55 0.68 -1.64
C SER A 397 -1.18 0.51 -2.30
N LEU A 398 -0.36 1.57 -2.33
CA LEU A 398 0.97 1.53 -2.95
C LEU A 398 1.88 0.52 -2.25
N LEU A 399 2.02 0.62 -0.92
CA LEU A 399 2.95 -0.23 -0.19
C LEU A 399 2.48 -1.68 -0.16
N PHE A 400 1.18 -1.92 -0.01
CA PHE A 400 0.62 -3.26 -0.02
C PHE A 400 0.96 -4.00 -1.32
N ASP A 401 0.76 -3.35 -2.47
CA ASP A 401 0.98 -3.94 -3.79
C ASP A 401 2.48 -4.12 -4.11
N VAL A 402 3.29 -3.08 -3.86
CA VAL A 402 4.72 -3.08 -4.21
C VAL A 402 5.50 -4.06 -3.32
N PHE A 403 5.17 -4.18 -2.03
CA PHE A 403 5.84 -5.15 -1.15
C PHE A 403 5.44 -6.60 -1.42
N ARG A 404 4.20 -6.85 -1.84
CA ARG A 404 3.77 -8.20 -2.26
C ARG A 404 4.37 -8.63 -3.61
N MET A 405 5.13 -7.76 -4.27
CA MET A 405 5.68 -7.97 -5.61
C MET A 405 4.57 -8.34 -6.61
N GLU A 406 3.39 -7.73 -6.47
CA GLU A 406 2.30 -7.96 -7.42
C GLU A 406 2.67 -7.24 -8.73
N GLU A 407 3.16 -8.03 -9.68
CA GLU A 407 3.72 -7.56 -10.96
C GLU A 407 2.75 -6.62 -11.69
N LYS A 408 1.49 -7.02 -11.84
CA LYS A 408 0.47 -6.24 -12.56
C LYS A 408 0.22 -4.86 -11.92
N ARG A 409 0.10 -4.82 -10.59
CA ARG A 409 -0.14 -3.57 -9.85
C ARG A 409 1.09 -2.67 -9.88
N THR A 410 2.26 -3.25 -9.66
CA THR A 410 3.53 -2.51 -9.70
C THR A 410 3.74 -1.88 -11.08
N PHE A 411 3.53 -2.63 -12.17
CA PHE A 411 3.60 -2.08 -13.53
C PHE A 411 2.53 -1.03 -13.80
N HIS A 412 1.32 -1.18 -13.27
CA HIS A 412 0.29 -0.15 -13.37
C HIS A 412 0.73 1.17 -12.71
N TYR A 413 1.30 1.12 -11.50
CA TYR A 413 1.83 2.31 -10.84
C TYR A 413 2.95 2.97 -11.66
N ILE A 414 3.87 2.19 -12.22
CA ILE A 414 4.96 2.70 -13.08
C ILE A 414 4.40 3.32 -14.36
N ALA A 415 3.42 2.67 -15.01
CA ALA A 415 2.80 3.19 -16.23
C ALA A 415 2.07 4.52 -15.96
N VAL A 416 1.29 4.60 -14.89
CA VAL A 416 0.64 5.87 -14.48
C VAL A 416 1.70 6.92 -14.16
N TYR A 417 2.80 6.55 -13.50
CA TYR A 417 3.85 7.49 -13.17
C TYR A 417 4.52 8.06 -14.43
N ASN A 418 4.81 7.23 -15.43
CA ASN A 418 5.30 7.67 -16.74
C ASN A 418 4.32 8.66 -17.41
N GLN A 419 3.01 8.37 -17.40
CA GLN A 419 2.00 9.31 -17.93
C GLN A 419 1.99 10.65 -17.18
N VAL A 420 2.18 10.63 -15.86
CA VAL A 420 2.27 11.84 -15.05
C VAL A 420 3.54 12.62 -15.39
N ILE A 421 4.69 11.97 -15.59
CA ILE A 421 5.93 12.64 -16.01
C ILE A 421 5.78 13.22 -17.42
N GLU A 422 5.25 12.46 -18.38
CA GLU A 422 5.01 12.92 -19.75
C GLU A 422 4.14 14.19 -19.76
N TYR A 423 3.10 14.20 -18.92
CA TYR A 423 2.21 15.33 -18.78
C TYR A 423 2.84 16.54 -18.06
N GLU A 424 3.50 16.34 -16.92
CA GLU A 424 4.04 17.43 -16.10
C GLU A 424 5.38 17.97 -16.62
N LEU A 425 6.25 17.10 -17.12
CA LEU A 425 7.65 17.33 -17.48
C LEU A 425 7.99 16.74 -18.86
N PRO A 426 7.31 17.14 -19.95
CA PRO A 426 7.47 16.52 -21.27
C PRO A 426 8.91 16.59 -21.83
N ARG A 427 9.66 17.66 -21.50
CA ARG A 427 11.08 17.80 -21.88
C ARG A 427 11.94 16.74 -21.21
N LEU A 428 11.74 16.55 -19.91
CA LEU A 428 12.48 15.58 -19.12
C LEU A 428 12.10 14.14 -19.49
N HIS A 429 10.81 13.89 -19.73
CA HIS A 429 10.32 12.61 -20.22
C HIS A 429 11.05 12.20 -21.51
N ALA A 430 11.04 13.06 -22.53
CA ALA A 430 11.71 12.79 -23.80
C ALA A 430 13.22 12.59 -23.64
N HIS A 431 13.86 13.33 -22.72
CA HIS A 431 15.28 13.14 -22.39
C HIS A 431 15.53 11.76 -21.78
N PHE A 432 14.71 11.34 -20.82
CA PHE A 432 14.82 10.02 -20.20
C PHE A 432 14.59 8.89 -21.21
N GLU A 433 13.60 9.03 -22.10
CA GLU A 433 13.38 8.06 -23.19
C GLU A 433 14.59 7.95 -24.12
N ASN A 434 15.19 9.08 -24.51
CA ASN A 434 16.38 9.09 -25.37
C ASN A 434 17.60 8.43 -24.70
N LEU A 435 17.71 8.55 -23.37
CA LEU A 435 18.76 7.92 -22.58
C LEU A 435 18.44 6.46 -22.20
N GLY A 436 17.23 5.96 -22.50
CA GLY A 436 16.79 4.62 -22.11
C GLY A 436 16.55 4.46 -20.60
N ILE A 437 16.22 5.55 -19.90
CA ILE A 437 15.94 5.55 -18.46
C ILE A 437 14.46 5.24 -18.23
N ASP A 438 14.20 4.10 -17.60
CA ASP A 438 12.85 3.70 -17.20
C ASP A 438 12.58 4.10 -15.74
N ALA A 439 11.36 4.57 -15.45
CA ALA A 439 10.94 4.92 -14.11
C ALA A 439 11.09 3.78 -13.09
N GLN A 440 10.93 2.53 -13.51
CA GLN A 440 11.11 1.37 -12.64
C GLN A 440 12.51 1.31 -12.01
N MET A 441 13.52 1.87 -12.68
CA MET A 441 14.92 1.85 -12.23
C MET A 441 15.17 2.69 -10.97
N TYR A 442 14.28 3.63 -10.63
CA TYR A 442 14.45 4.50 -9.46
C TYR A 442 13.17 4.63 -8.60
N ALA A 443 11.98 4.62 -9.21
CA ALA A 443 10.73 4.90 -8.51
C ALA A 443 10.28 3.77 -7.56
N VAL A 444 10.68 2.53 -7.84
CA VAL A 444 10.39 1.38 -6.96
C VAL A 444 11.10 1.55 -5.61
N ASP A 445 12.37 1.98 -5.63
CA ASP A 445 13.14 2.29 -4.42
C ASP A 445 12.50 3.42 -3.61
N TRP A 446 12.05 4.47 -4.31
CA TRP A 446 11.34 5.59 -3.71
C TRP A 446 10.06 5.14 -3.02
N ALA A 447 9.28 4.24 -3.64
CA ALA A 447 8.06 3.70 -3.06
C ALA A 447 8.34 2.80 -1.85
N LEU A 448 9.21 1.80 -2.00
CA LEU A 448 9.56 0.84 -0.94
C LEU A 448 10.10 1.52 0.32
N THR A 449 10.78 2.64 0.19
CA THR A 449 11.38 3.36 1.33
C THR A 449 10.66 4.66 1.68
N LEU A 450 9.60 5.02 0.94
CA LEU A 450 8.99 6.35 1.00
C LEU A 450 10.06 7.46 1.02
N PHE A 451 10.98 7.37 0.06
CA PHE A 451 12.14 8.26 -0.17
C PHE A 451 13.21 8.33 0.93
N THR A 452 13.06 7.60 2.03
CA THR A 452 13.97 7.73 3.19
C THR A 452 15.39 7.24 2.93
N ARG A 453 15.59 6.45 1.87
CA ARG A 453 16.93 6.05 1.40
C ARG A 453 17.55 7.10 0.47
N SER A 454 16.73 7.68 -0.41
CA SER A 454 17.21 8.55 -1.49
C SER A 454 17.30 10.03 -1.10
N LEU A 455 16.57 10.45 -0.06
CA LEU A 455 16.55 11.83 0.46
C LEU A 455 17.20 11.96 1.84
N PRO A 456 17.71 13.15 2.21
CA PRO A 456 18.04 13.47 3.59
C PRO A 456 16.83 13.26 4.52
N LEU A 457 17.08 12.68 5.69
CA LEU A 457 16.02 12.26 6.62
C LEU A 457 15.03 13.38 6.94
N ASN A 458 15.50 14.60 7.22
CA ASN A 458 14.63 15.75 7.52
C ASN A 458 13.66 16.08 6.38
N ILE A 459 14.04 15.83 5.12
CA ILE A 459 13.21 16.05 3.94
C ILE A 459 12.27 14.87 3.69
N ALA A 460 12.76 13.64 3.85
CA ALA A 460 11.91 12.45 3.79
C ALA A 460 10.78 12.52 4.84
N LEU A 461 11.09 12.89 6.09
CA LEU A 461 10.10 13.06 7.16
C LEU A 461 9.04 14.13 6.82
N ARG A 462 9.41 15.17 6.06
CA ARG A 462 8.48 16.18 5.57
C ARG A 462 7.51 15.62 4.54
N LEU A 463 7.99 14.78 3.63
CA LEU A 463 7.11 14.07 2.69
C LEU A 463 6.19 13.08 3.43
N TRP A 464 6.70 12.39 4.45
CA TRP A 464 5.91 11.51 5.30
C TRP A 464 4.76 12.25 5.99
N ASP A 465 5.00 13.46 6.51
CA ASP A 465 3.96 14.29 7.15
C ASP A 465 2.71 14.45 6.27
N CYS A 466 2.88 14.48 4.94
CA CYS A 466 1.80 14.57 3.96
C CYS A 466 1.34 13.19 3.48
N TYR A 467 2.26 12.27 3.19
CA TYR A 467 1.95 10.95 2.65
C TYR A 467 1.05 10.13 3.58
N VAL A 468 1.29 10.16 4.90
CA VAL A 468 0.45 9.39 5.84
C VAL A 468 -1.02 9.81 5.81
N TYR A 469 -1.29 11.09 5.46
CA TYR A 469 -2.64 11.64 5.35
C TYR A 469 -3.22 11.51 3.94
N LEU A 470 -2.47 11.93 2.92
CA LEU A 470 -2.92 12.01 1.53
C LEU A 470 -2.75 10.70 0.73
N GLY A 471 -1.91 9.78 1.20
CA GLY A 471 -1.71 8.47 0.62
C GLY A 471 -1.01 8.47 -0.75
N THR A 472 -1.28 7.42 -1.52
CA THR A 472 -0.65 7.12 -2.82
C THR A 472 -0.66 8.29 -3.81
N PRO A 473 -1.75 9.07 -4.00
CA PRO A 473 -1.72 10.17 -4.95
C PRO A 473 -0.67 11.25 -4.63
N PHE A 474 -0.43 11.50 -3.34
CA PHE A 474 0.61 12.45 -2.92
C PHE A 474 2.02 11.91 -3.18
N PHE A 475 2.24 10.59 -3.10
CA PHE A 475 3.53 10.01 -3.47
C PHE A 475 3.94 10.37 -4.90
N PHE A 476 2.99 10.27 -5.86
CA PHE A 476 3.22 10.63 -7.26
C PHE A 476 3.47 12.14 -7.41
N GLN A 477 2.71 12.99 -6.71
CA GLN A 477 2.97 14.43 -6.70
C GLN A 477 4.35 14.78 -6.14
N ALA A 478 4.76 14.12 -5.06
CA ALA A 478 6.06 14.34 -4.44
C ALA A 478 7.20 13.87 -5.36
N ALA A 479 7.06 12.70 -6.00
CA ALA A 479 8.02 12.16 -6.95
C ALA A 479 8.23 13.10 -8.16
N VAL A 480 7.15 13.58 -8.78
CA VAL A 480 7.25 14.54 -9.89
C VAL A 480 7.70 15.92 -9.40
N GLY A 481 7.32 16.35 -8.19
CA GLY A 481 7.82 17.57 -7.58
C GLY A 481 9.34 17.57 -7.39
N LEU A 482 9.93 16.42 -7.03
CA LEU A 482 11.39 16.23 -6.96
C LEU A 482 12.04 16.33 -8.33
N LEU A 483 11.52 15.62 -9.33
CA LEU A 483 12.02 15.71 -10.70
C LEU A 483 11.92 17.14 -11.23
N LEU A 484 10.85 17.83 -10.89
CA LEU A 484 10.61 19.20 -11.29
C LEU A 484 11.60 20.19 -10.65
N LEU A 485 11.92 20.00 -9.37
CA LEU A 485 12.92 20.82 -8.67
C LEU A 485 14.28 20.75 -9.36
N TYR A 486 14.63 19.59 -9.93
CA TYR A 486 15.92 19.32 -10.56
C TYR A 486 15.86 19.19 -12.08
N GLU A 487 14.76 19.62 -12.74
CA GLU A 487 14.54 19.41 -14.17
C GLU A 487 15.73 19.89 -15.03
N GLU A 488 16.18 21.14 -14.81
CA GLU A 488 17.27 21.73 -15.58
C GLU A 488 18.63 21.07 -15.31
N ALA A 489 18.84 20.53 -14.10
CA ALA A 489 20.06 19.78 -13.78
C ALA A 489 20.05 18.41 -14.48
N LEU A 490 18.94 17.69 -14.39
CA LEU A 490 18.78 16.36 -14.98
C LEU A 490 18.87 16.36 -16.51
N LEU A 491 18.39 17.42 -17.17
CA LEU A 491 18.51 17.60 -18.63
C LEU A 491 19.96 17.73 -19.10
N CYS A 492 20.90 18.07 -18.21
CA CYS A 492 22.31 18.23 -18.54
C CYS A 492 23.14 16.95 -18.28
N LEU A 493 22.54 15.92 -17.68
CA LEU A 493 23.24 14.69 -17.28
C LEU A 493 23.09 13.59 -18.33
N ASP A 494 24.06 12.68 -18.34
CA ASP A 494 23.99 11.42 -19.09
C ASP A 494 23.23 10.34 -18.30
N ALA A 495 23.04 9.16 -18.91
CA ALA A 495 22.23 8.10 -18.32
C ALA A 495 22.74 7.64 -16.93
N GLU A 496 24.05 7.47 -16.79
CA GLU A 496 24.66 6.99 -15.54
C GLU A 496 24.53 8.04 -14.43
N ASP A 497 24.79 9.30 -14.74
CA ASP A 497 24.72 10.39 -13.76
C ASP A 497 23.27 10.69 -13.36
N VAL A 498 22.30 10.59 -14.27
CA VAL A 498 20.88 10.68 -13.90
C VAL A 498 20.52 9.58 -12.91
N ILE A 499 20.85 8.31 -13.19
CA ILE A 499 20.54 7.20 -12.29
C ILE A 499 21.21 7.40 -10.93
N ARG A 500 22.49 7.80 -10.91
CA ARG A 500 23.22 8.09 -9.66
C ARG A 500 22.55 9.22 -8.86
N PHE A 501 22.10 10.27 -9.55
CA PHE A 501 21.42 11.41 -8.94
C PHE A 501 20.05 11.01 -8.34
N LEU A 502 19.23 10.25 -9.09
CA LEU A 502 17.89 9.85 -8.66
C LEU A 502 17.91 8.87 -7.47
N HIS A 503 19.00 8.11 -7.29
CA HIS A 503 19.19 7.26 -6.13
C HIS A 503 19.73 8.02 -4.91
N ASN A 504 20.40 9.16 -5.10
CA ASN A 504 21.04 9.92 -4.03
C ASN A 504 20.93 11.42 -4.26
N PHE A 505 19.83 12.01 -3.81
CA PHE A 505 19.61 13.45 -3.96
C PHE A 505 20.60 14.27 -3.09
N PRO A 506 20.92 15.52 -3.50
CA PRO A 506 21.83 16.37 -2.76
C PRO A 506 21.40 16.62 -1.31
N LYS A 507 22.35 16.57 -0.36
CA LYS A 507 22.07 16.84 1.06
C LYS A 507 21.61 18.28 1.36
N SER A 508 21.84 19.20 0.42
CA SER A 508 21.51 20.63 0.52
C SER A 508 20.06 20.95 0.15
N ILE A 509 19.23 19.97 -0.22
CA ILE A 509 17.83 20.20 -0.60
C ILE A 509 17.05 20.94 0.50
N SER A 510 16.37 22.02 0.11
CA SER A 510 15.49 22.79 0.99
C SER A 510 14.08 22.22 0.99
N ALA A 511 13.49 22.01 2.17
CA ALA A 511 12.10 21.62 2.28
C ALA A 511 11.15 22.65 1.65
N THR A 512 11.49 23.95 1.74
CA THR A 512 10.68 25.02 1.16
C THR A 512 10.66 24.94 -0.36
N GLU A 513 11.84 24.78 -0.99
CA GLU A 513 11.96 24.69 -2.45
C GLU A 513 11.27 23.43 -2.99
N LEU A 514 11.43 22.30 -2.30
CA LEU A 514 10.74 21.06 -2.65
C LEU A 514 9.22 21.23 -2.58
N PHE A 515 8.69 21.77 -1.49
CA PHE A 515 7.24 21.94 -1.35
C PHE A 515 6.69 23.01 -2.29
N ASP A 516 7.48 24.02 -2.65
CA ASP A 516 7.15 24.96 -3.73
C ASP A 516 7.09 24.28 -5.10
N ALA A 517 7.98 23.32 -5.37
CA ALA A 517 7.96 22.52 -6.59
C ALA A 517 6.77 21.55 -6.62
N ILE A 518 6.46 20.88 -5.51
CA ILE A 518 5.26 20.03 -5.36
C ILE A 518 3.99 20.85 -5.59
N ASP A 519 3.93 22.08 -5.07
CA ASP A 519 2.82 23.02 -5.31
C ASP A 519 2.71 23.50 -6.75
N ALA A 520 3.82 23.42 -7.49
CA ALA A 520 3.84 23.73 -8.89
C ALA A 520 3.45 22.54 -9.77
N VAL A 521 3.19 21.34 -9.25
CA VAL A 521 2.67 20.21 -10.04
C VAL A 521 1.22 20.49 -10.44
N ALA A 522 0.88 20.41 -11.73
CA ALA A 522 -0.43 20.82 -12.23
C ALA A 522 -1.54 19.81 -11.88
N LEU A 523 -1.26 18.51 -11.91
CA LEU A 523 -2.18 17.45 -11.52
C LEU A 523 -2.43 17.47 -10.00
N SER A 524 -3.69 17.34 -9.61
CA SER A 524 -4.11 17.23 -8.21
C SER A 524 -4.04 15.79 -7.71
N CYS A 525 -4.01 15.60 -6.39
CA CYS A 525 -4.17 14.27 -5.79
C CYS A 525 -5.42 13.56 -6.31
N GLN A 526 -6.52 14.30 -6.53
CA GLN A 526 -7.75 13.70 -7.04
C GLN A 526 -7.57 13.20 -8.49
N GLU A 527 -7.01 14.02 -9.38
CA GLU A 527 -6.76 13.63 -10.78
C GLU A 527 -5.79 12.44 -10.86
N ILE A 528 -4.75 12.42 -10.04
CA ILE A 528 -3.83 11.28 -9.96
C ILE A 528 -4.55 10.03 -9.43
N ASN A 529 -5.41 10.17 -8.42
CA ASN A 529 -6.20 9.06 -7.91
C ASN A 529 -7.14 8.49 -8.98
N GLU A 530 -7.71 9.35 -9.83
CA GLU A 530 -8.53 8.94 -10.98
C GLU A 530 -7.69 8.17 -12.02
N LEU A 531 -6.46 8.60 -12.31
CA LEU A 531 -5.53 7.87 -13.16
C LEU A 531 -5.18 6.48 -12.58
N LEU A 532 -4.89 6.43 -11.28
CA LEU A 532 -4.60 5.19 -10.57
C LEU A 532 -5.77 4.22 -10.55
N ALA A 533 -7.01 4.72 -10.55
CA ALA A 533 -8.22 3.91 -10.62
C ALA A 533 -8.52 3.37 -12.04
N GLY A 534 -7.77 3.79 -13.06
CA GLY A 534 -8.02 3.43 -14.47
C GLY A 534 -8.95 4.40 -15.22
N GLY A 535 -9.19 5.60 -14.69
CA GLY A 535 -10.02 6.64 -15.31
C GLY A 535 -11.52 6.29 -15.32
N THR A 536 -12.24 6.68 -16.39
CA THR A 536 -13.66 6.33 -16.64
C THR A 536 -13.87 4.89 -17.13
N VAL A 537 -12.79 4.10 -17.24
CA VAL A 537 -12.86 2.68 -17.56
C VAL A 537 -12.98 1.91 -16.24
N ALA A 538 -13.77 0.83 -16.25
CA ALA A 538 -14.22 0.09 -15.07
C ALA A 538 -13.12 -0.06 -14.00
N ALA A 539 -13.49 0.23 -12.75
CA ALA A 539 -12.63 0.05 -11.59
C ALA A 539 -12.06 -1.38 -11.61
N TRP A 540 -10.74 -1.49 -11.70
CA TRP A 540 -10.09 -2.79 -11.71
C TRP A 540 -10.27 -3.44 -10.33
N THR A 541 -10.89 -4.62 -10.30
CA THR A 541 -11.11 -5.43 -9.09
C THR A 541 -10.11 -6.60 -9.03
N PRO A 542 -9.50 -6.89 -7.87
CA PRO A 542 -8.58 -8.02 -7.72
C PRO A 542 -9.23 -9.40 -7.95
N ASP A 543 -10.56 -9.48 -7.93
CA ASP A 543 -11.30 -10.74 -8.00
C ASP A 543 -11.46 -11.34 -9.40
N SER A 544 -10.99 -10.69 -10.46
CA SER A 544 -11.10 -11.26 -11.82
C SER A 544 -10.25 -12.53 -12.04
N ALA A 545 -9.52 -13.00 -11.03
CA ALA A 545 -8.69 -14.21 -11.07
C ALA A 545 -8.96 -15.20 -9.92
N ARG A 546 -9.99 -14.98 -9.08
CA ARG A 546 -10.39 -15.95 -8.04
C ARG A 546 -11.59 -16.79 -8.49
N GLU A 547 -11.44 -17.50 -9.59
CA GLU A 547 -12.18 -18.75 -9.77
C GLU A 547 -11.25 -19.90 -9.36
N VAL A 548 -11.08 -20.08 -8.05
CA VAL A 548 -10.64 -21.37 -7.51
C VAL A 548 -11.84 -21.95 -6.80
N GLU A 549 -12.43 -22.98 -7.40
CA GLU A 549 -13.51 -23.74 -6.78
C GLU A 549 -12.97 -24.32 -5.46
N VAL A 550 -13.42 -23.76 -4.34
CA VAL A 550 -13.05 -24.24 -3.00
C VAL A 550 -13.80 -25.55 -2.77
N LYS A 551 -13.12 -26.68 -3.01
CA LYS A 551 -13.58 -27.97 -2.52
C LYS A 551 -13.30 -28.06 -1.02
N TYR A 552 -14.35 -28.04 -0.22
CA TYR A 552 -14.27 -28.37 1.19
C TYR A 552 -14.00 -29.89 1.33
N PRO A 553 -13.07 -30.32 2.20
CA PRO A 553 -12.93 -31.74 2.54
C PRO A 553 -14.20 -32.23 3.24
N ASP A 554 -14.65 -33.45 2.92
CA ASP A 554 -15.88 -34.11 3.42
C ASP A 554 -15.92 -34.37 4.95
N ALA A 555 -15.04 -33.75 5.73
CA ALA A 555 -14.93 -33.94 7.18
C ALA A 555 -15.61 -32.83 8.02
N TYR A 556 -16.49 -32.03 7.41
CA TYR A 556 -17.29 -31.00 8.08
C TYR A 556 -18.79 -31.10 7.72
N GLU A 557 -19.34 -32.31 7.81
CA GLU A 557 -20.78 -32.53 8.07
C GLU A 557 -20.99 -33.08 9.47
#